data_AF-A0A0F9QBL1-F1
#
_entry.id   AF-A0A0F9QBL1-F1
#
_cell.length_a   1.000
_cell.length_b   1.000
_cell.length_c   1.000
_cell.angle_alpha   90.00
_cell.angle_beta   90.00
_cell.angle_gamma   90.00
#
_symmetry.space_group_name_H-M   'P 1'
#
loop_
_entity.id
_entity.type
_entity.pdbx_description
1 polymer ?
#
loop_
_entity_poly.entity_id
_entity_poly.type
_entity_poly.pdbx_seq_one_letter_code
_entity_poly.pdbx_strand_id
1 'polypeptide(L)' 'MGVMACNREGCEKVMCDRYSFNFGYICQGCFDELVNSGIETRIVEFMRIPKDIAQGYNAHTQEIFDQEFRLIDNMGV' A
#
# COMPACT_ATOMS: atom_id res chain seq x y z
N MET A 1 2.03 -22.02 4.51
CA MET A 1 1.40 -20.95 3.70
C MET A 1 1.71 -19.64 4.41
N GLY A 2 2.49 -18.76 3.77
CA GLY A 2 2.97 -17.53 4.38
C GLY A 2 1.85 -16.50 4.49
N VAL A 3 1.70 -15.90 5.67
CA VAL A 3 0.73 -14.82 5.91
C VAL A 3 1.14 -13.62 5.03
N MET A 4 0.26 -13.20 4.11
CA MET A 4 0.46 -11.97 3.32
C MET A 4 0.19 -10.74 4.20
N ALA A 5 1.10 -10.47 5.12
CA ALA A 5 1.02 -9.34 6.03
C ALA A 5 1.44 -8.05 5.32
N CYS A 6 0.78 -6.94 5.66
CA CYS A 6 1.14 -5.62 5.15
C CYS A 6 2.56 -5.24 5.58
N ASN A 7 3.36 -4.72 4.64
CA ASN A 7 4.72 -4.26 4.91
C ASN A 7 4.75 -2.85 5.54
N ARG A 8 3.61 -2.16 5.62
CA ARG A 8 3.54 -0.85 6.26
C ARG A 8 3.74 -0.97 7.77
N GLU A 9 4.62 -0.13 8.31
CA GLU A 9 4.90 -0.05 9.73
C GLU A 9 3.63 0.30 10.53
N GLY A 10 3.32 -0.51 11.56
CA GLY A 10 2.11 -0.35 12.38
C GLY A 10 0.81 -0.84 11.72
N CYS A 11 0.86 -1.49 10.56
CA CYS A 11 -0.33 -2.09 9.96
C CYS A 11 -0.48 -3.58 10.37
N GLU A 12 -1.49 -3.88 11.18
CA GLU A 12 -1.78 -5.25 11.63
C GLU A 12 -2.60 -6.07 10.62
N LYS A 13 -2.87 -5.52 9.42
CA LYS A 13 -3.64 -6.25 8.40
C LYS A 13 -2.84 -7.42 7.84
N VAL A 14 -3.42 -8.60 8.01
CA VAL A 14 -3.01 -9.85 7.38
C VAL A 14 -4.02 -10.17 6.28
N MET A 15 -3.56 -10.63 5.10
CA MET A 15 -4.29 -10.75 3.82
C MET A 15 -4.27 -9.46 2.99
N CYS A 16 -3.15 -9.21 2.32
CA CYS A 16 -3.00 -8.12 1.35
C CYS A 16 -3.05 -8.66 -0.07
N ASP A 17 -3.92 -8.11 -0.91
CA ASP A 17 -4.11 -8.53 -2.30
C ASP A 17 -3.20 -7.78 -3.29
N ARG A 18 -2.47 -6.77 -2.81
CA ARG A 18 -1.58 -5.93 -3.61
C ARG A 18 -0.13 -6.12 -3.18
N TYR A 19 0.75 -6.23 -4.16
CA TYR A 19 2.19 -6.38 -3.97
C TYR A 19 2.98 -5.48 -4.91
N SER A 20 3.98 -4.80 -4.35
CA SER A 20 5.05 -4.15 -5.08
C SER A 20 6.34 -4.93 -4.88
N PHE A 21 7.09 -5.15 -5.95
CA PHE A 21 8.42 -5.75 -5.84
C PHE A 21 9.39 -4.87 -5.02
N ASN A 22 9.19 -3.55 -5.04
CA ASN A 22 10.08 -2.60 -4.36
C ASN A 22 9.68 -2.35 -2.89
N PHE A 23 8.38 -2.42 -2.59
CA PHE A 23 7.83 -2.01 -1.28
C PHE A 23 7.14 -3.13 -0.50
N GLY A 24 6.91 -4.29 -1.12
CA GLY A 24 6.24 -5.44 -0.52
C GLY A 24 4.71 -5.38 -0.62
N TYR A 25 4.05 -6.08 0.28
CA TYR A 25 2.60 -6.18 0.36
C TYR A 25 1.98 -4.92 0.96
N ILE A 26 0.88 -4.47 0.36
CA ILE A 26 0.08 -3.38 0.88
C ILE A 26 -1.39 -3.80 0.97
N CYS A 27 -2.04 -3.55 2.09
CA CYS A 27 -3.48 -3.78 2.20
C CYS A 27 -4.27 -2.68 1.49
N GLN A 28 -5.50 -2.98 1.07
CA GLN A 28 -6.38 -2.01 0.39
C GLN A 28 -6.51 -0.69 1.17
N GLY A 29 -6.66 -0.73 2.49
CA GLY A 29 -6.79 0.48 3.30
C GLY A 29 -5.53 1.36 3.30
N CYS A 30 -4.34 0.75 3.34
CA CYS A 30 -3.09 1.52 3.24
C CYS A 30 -2.86 2.04 1.82
N PHE A 31 -3.34 1.32 0.81
CA PHE A 31 -3.31 1.79 -0.58
C PHE A 31 -4.23 2.99 -0.77
N ASP A 32 -5.45 2.95 -0.24
CA ASP A 32 -6.38 4.08 -0.31
C ASP A 32 -5.80 5.31 0.42
N GLU A 33 -5.14 5.13 1.55
CA GLU A 33 -4.41 6.21 2.25
C GLU A 33 -3.25 6.78 1.43
N LEU A 34 -2.46 5.91 0.77
CA LEU A 34 -1.37 6.34 -0.11
C LEU A 34 -1.90 7.17 -1.29
N VAL A 35 -2.97 6.70 -1.92
CA VAL A 35 -3.67 7.41 -3.01
C VAL A 35 -4.25 8.75 -2.54
N ASN A 36 -4.76 8.79 -1.31
CA ASN A 36 -5.28 10.02 -0.70
C ASN A 36 -4.19 10.98 -0.23
N SER A 37 -2.94 10.52 -0.05
CA SER A 37 -1.82 11.37 0.36
C SER A 37 -1.29 12.22 -0.83
N GLY A 38 -1.52 11.76 -2.06
CA GLY A 38 -1.18 12.48 -3.29
C GLY A 38 0.14 12.03 -3.95
N ILE A 39 0.40 12.50 -5.17
CA ILE A 39 1.49 12.03 -6.05
C ILE A 39 2.87 12.41 -5.51
N GLU A 40 2.94 13.46 -4.70
CA GLU A 40 4.18 13.92 -4.09
C GLU A 40 4.60 13.02 -2.93
N THR A 41 3.71 12.11 -2.49
CA THR A 41 3.97 11.17 -1.41
C THR A 41 5.03 10.16 -1.84
N ARG A 42 6.13 10.13 -1.09
CA ARG A 42 7.15 9.11 -1.27
C ARG A 42 6.67 7.80 -0.66
N ILE A 43 6.38 6.81 -1.50
CA ILE A 43 5.89 5.47 -1.10
C ILE A 43 6.78 4.86 0.00
N VAL A 44 8.10 4.98 -0.13
CA VAL A 44 9.05 4.47 0.87
C VAL A 44 8.88 5.10 2.26
N GLU A 45 8.58 6.41 2.32
CA GLU A 45 8.34 7.10 3.57
C GLU A 45 6.97 6.72 4.13
N PHE A 46 5.94 6.71 3.28
CA PHE A 46 4.59 6.29 3.66
C PHE A 46 4.55 4.88 4.27
N MET A 47 5.32 3.94 3.72
CA MET A 47 5.43 2.57 4.22
C MET A 47 6.13 2.46 5.57
N ARG A 48 7.02 3.41 5.89
CA ARG A 48 7.78 3.44 7.15
C ARG A 48 7.11 4.28 8.23
N ILE A 49 6.16 5.12 7.86
CA ILE A 49 5.43 5.95 8.82
C ILE A 49 4.33 5.10 9.47
N PRO A 50 4.24 5.10 10.82
CA PRO A 50 3.14 4.44 11.53
C PRO A 50 1.80 4.95 11.04
N LYS A 51 0.85 4.04 10.84
CA LYS A 51 -0.50 4.37 10.37
C LYS A 51 -1.22 5.46 11.18
N ASP A 52 -0.88 5.63 12.46
CA ASP A 52 -1.47 6.64 13.35
C ASP A 52 -1.05 8.09 13.07
N ILE A 53 -0.12 8.35 12.15
CA ILE A 53 0.28 9.72 11.79
C ILE A 53 -0.55 10.19 10.58
N ALA A 54 -1.51 11.09 10.83
CA ALA A 54 -2.36 11.68 9.80
C ALA A 54 -1.51 12.43 8.75
N GLN A 55 -1.45 11.89 7.53
CA GLN A 55 -0.85 12.56 6.37
C GLN A 55 -1.92 13.41 5.66
N GLY A 56 -1.54 14.60 5.20
CA GLY A 56 -2.46 15.56 4.57
C GLY A 56 -3.16 15.00 3.33
N TYR A 57 -4.40 15.42 3.10
CA TYR A 57 -5.28 14.93 2.04
C TYR A 57 -5.05 15.67 0.72
N ASN A 58 -4.75 14.94 -0.36
CA ASN A 58 -4.78 15.41 -1.74
C ASN A 58 -5.52 14.38 -2.60
N ALA A 59 -6.71 14.76 -3.09
CA ALA A 59 -7.50 13.92 -3.96
C ALA A 59 -6.85 13.80 -5.36
N HIS A 60 -6.91 12.60 -5.95
CA HIS A 60 -6.74 12.31 -7.39
C HIS A 60 -5.40 11.72 -7.88
N THR A 61 -4.96 10.57 -7.31
CA THR A 61 -3.66 9.95 -7.70
C THR A 61 -3.67 8.42 -7.85
N GLN A 62 -4.86 7.83 -7.94
CA GLN A 62 -5.06 6.38 -7.89
C GLN A 62 -4.36 5.61 -9.00
N GLU A 63 -4.36 6.16 -10.22
CA GLU A 63 -3.83 5.50 -11.42
C GLU A 63 -2.30 5.31 -11.38
N ILE A 64 -1.58 6.20 -10.70
CA ILE A 64 -0.11 6.15 -10.61
C ILE A 64 0.33 5.04 -9.65
N PHE A 65 -0.33 4.94 -8.50
CA PHE A 65 0.03 3.93 -7.50
C PHE A 65 -0.40 2.52 -7.90
N ASP A 66 -1.42 2.37 -8.75
CA ASP A 66 -1.88 1.06 -9.23
C ASP A 66 -0.83 0.36 -10.11
N GLN A 67 -0.01 1.12 -10.84
CA GLN A 67 1.12 0.58 -11.61
C GLN A 67 2.24 0.01 -10.73
N GLU A 68 2.43 0.60 -9.55
CA GLU A 68 3.49 0.21 -8.60
C GLU A 68 3.06 -0.95 -7.69
N PHE A 69 1.79 -0.96 -7.26
CA PHE A 69 1.19 -2.00 -6.43
C PHE A 69 0.23 -2.87 -7.23
N ARG A 70 0.79 -3.88 -7.89
CA ARG A 70 0.03 -4.80 -8.72
C ARG A 70 -0.85 -5.70 -7.87
N LEU A 71 -2.07 -5.96 -8.35
CA LEU A 71 -2.92 -6.99 -7.78
C LEU A 71 -2.27 -8.35 -8.02
N ILE A 72 -2.20 -9.15 -6.95
CA ILE A 72 -1.82 -10.55 -7.06
C ILE A 72 -3.06 -11.29 -7.55
N ASP A 73 -3.23 -11.36 -8.87
CA ASP A 73 -4.12 -12.35 -9.43
C ASP A 73 -3.56 -13.71 -9.01
N ASN A 74 -4.26 -14.41 -8.11
CA ASN A 74 -4.06 -15.82 -7.89
C ASN A 74 -4.44 -16.56 -9.19
N MET A 75 -3.63 -16.41 -10.24
CA MET A 75 -3.68 -17.29 -11.39
C MET A 75 -3.29 -18.67 -10.88
N GLY A 76 -4.32 -19.52 -10.78
CA GLY A 76 -4.27 -20.83 -10.16
C GLY A 76 -3.14 -21.70 -10.71
N VAL A 77 -2.55 -22.41 -9.77
CA VAL A 77 -1.85 -23.68 -9.99
C VAL A 77 -2.48 -24.70 -9.05
#